data_AF-S8FCR6-F1
#
_entry.id   AF-S8FCR6-F1
#
_cell.length_a   1.000
_cell.length_b   1.000
_cell.length_c   1.000
_cell.angle_alpha   90.00
_cell.angle_beta   90.00
_cell.angle_gamma   90.00
#
_symmetry.space_group_name_H-M   'P 1'
#
loop_
_entity.id
_entity.type
_entity.pdbx_description
1 polymer ?
#
loop_
_entity_poly.entity_id
_entity_poly.type
_entity_poly.pdbx_seq_one_letter_code
_entity_poly.pdbx_strand_id
1 'polypeptide(L)'
;MAILASFKACGKGTATVISWKHLMRLCKSCKPVFVMDECELWGTRFELITRSVTPAQSAYYNGNYYLRSEVNEVFRTWRAQAPPGSESGTEANSERSAYRDDPRDTCKLYWASLWADDADHEDSHDHAYYAQLREDRKLHNRTLQFAFSTTRVLRWTPELLLMRDRETRILHQPLVRLPDPLLDRYWWANTDVWDKHTRAAQEVRLARELRLRLCRRIDFFLSAGPRLVQQYLEEHPELRTYGLNTADLALTPEVREIMHRPDDVQVDMNSFMALEEKLDTVIDAWQSRVRGKLGELMRGRMNCGHAVDPLDLATTLFSCTRCSQTCLPFPAVLTHKCQRPEFVEWDQDAWEDIVWRRNGLRGRLGNPDIGFAVSLALRPCEYSEPAHQIVRLCGMNPLVATAGEMDTLDVRLVQGDAIMTWRAAIIEQTKHNHPLSSWRVADHEELARIVKGCEGANHAVRV
;
A
#
# COMPACT_ATOMS: atom_id res chain seq x y z
N MET A 1 32.45 20.78 -27.57
CA MET A 1 31.18 21.51 -27.38
C MET A 1 30.78 22.24 -28.66
N ALA A 2 30.15 21.55 -29.62
CA ALA A 2 29.45 22.19 -30.73
C ALA A 2 28.34 21.27 -31.26
N ILE A 3 27.16 21.86 -31.46
CA ILE A 3 25.95 21.35 -32.15
C ILE A 3 25.21 20.16 -31.48
N LEU A 4 24.64 20.41 -30.29
CA LEU A 4 23.35 19.81 -29.95
C LEU A 4 22.27 20.58 -30.70
N ALA A 5 21.72 20.01 -31.77
CA ALA A 5 20.52 20.53 -32.41
C ALA A 5 19.39 20.57 -31.37
N SER A 6 19.07 21.78 -30.89
CA SER A 6 18.04 22.01 -29.87
C SER A 6 16.65 21.71 -30.43
N PHE A 7 16.22 20.45 -30.39
CA PHE A 7 14.85 20.08 -30.72
C PHE A 7 13.90 20.65 -29.67
N LYS A 8 13.24 21.77 -30.01
CA LYS A 8 12.12 22.35 -29.26
C LYS A 8 10.84 21.75 -29.79
N ALA A 9 10.18 20.88 -29.02
CA ALA A 9 9.01 20.14 -29.49
C ALA A 9 7.86 21.03 -30.02
N CYS A 10 7.71 22.27 -29.55
CA CYS A 10 6.70 23.22 -30.04
C CYS A 10 7.27 24.50 -30.69
N GLY A 11 8.60 24.61 -30.86
CA GLY A 11 9.25 25.82 -31.38
C GLY A 11 9.18 27.08 -30.48
N LYS A 12 8.37 27.09 -29.41
CA LYS A 12 8.21 28.26 -28.52
C LYS A 12 9.44 28.42 -27.61
N GLY A 13 9.95 29.65 -27.53
CA GLY A 13 11.29 29.99 -27.05
C GLY A 13 11.62 29.78 -25.56
N THR A 14 10.71 29.25 -24.74
CA THR A 14 10.89 29.17 -23.28
C THR A 14 10.76 27.73 -22.79
N ALA A 15 11.77 26.91 -23.07
CA ALA A 15 11.89 25.61 -22.44
C ALA A 15 12.29 25.80 -20.97
N THR A 16 11.44 25.33 -20.06
CA THR A 16 11.68 25.42 -18.60
C THR A 16 12.38 24.18 -18.06
N VAL A 17 12.48 23.11 -18.85
CA VAL A 17 13.01 21.82 -18.42
C VAL A 17 13.91 21.22 -19.50
N ILE A 18 15.10 20.79 -19.09
CA ILE A 18 16.01 19.99 -19.92
C ILE A 18 15.98 18.57 -19.38
N SER A 19 15.51 17.62 -20.20
CA SER A 19 15.58 16.20 -19.90
C SER A 19 16.81 15.62 -20.60
N TRP A 20 17.96 15.69 -19.93
CA TRP A 20 19.25 15.26 -20.49
C TRP A 20 19.25 13.80 -20.96
N LYS A 21 18.61 12.91 -20.20
CA LYS A 21 18.50 11.49 -20.55
C LYS A 21 17.72 11.23 -21.85
N HIS A 22 16.81 12.13 -22.19
CA HIS A 22 15.99 12.03 -23.39
C HIS A 22 16.40 13.05 -24.47
N LEU A 23 17.53 13.74 -24.24
CA LEU A 23 18.10 14.77 -25.12
C LEU A 23 17.08 15.83 -25.60
N MET A 24 16.07 16.15 -24.79
CA MET A 24 14.97 17.04 -25.17
C MET A 24 14.79 18.23 -24.23
N ARG A 25 14.39 19.36 -24.80
CA ARG A 25 13.99 20.57 -24.07
C ARG A 25 12.48 20.73 -24.14
N LEU A 26 11.82 20.64 -22.99
CA LEU A 26 10.37 20.70 -22.89
C LEU A 26 9.96 21.99 -22.19
N CYS A 27 9.02 22.71 -22.80
CA CYS A 27 8.28 23.76 -22.09
C CYS A 27 7.17 23.14 -21.24
N LYS A 28 6.64 23.91 -20.29
CA LYS A 28 5.59 23.47 -19.37
C LYS A 28 4.37 22.86 -20.08
N SER A 29 3.98 23.38 -21.25
CA SER A 29 2.84 22.86 -22.01
C SER A 29 3.15 21.60 -22.82
N CYS A 30 4.41 21.39 -23.24
CA CYS A 30 4.81 20.18 -23.96
C CYS A 30 5.09 19.00 -23.01
N LYS A 31 5.49 19.26 -21.76
CA LYS A 31 5.82 18.22 -20.77
C LYS A 31 4.76 17.10 -20.70
N PRO A 32 3.47 17.37 -20.41
CA PRO A 32 2.47 16.30 -20.27
C PRO A 32 2.21 15.52 -21.57
N VAL A 33 2.53 16.11 -22.73
CA VAL A 33 2.35 15.46 -24.04
C VAL A 33 3.44 14.42 -24.29
N PHE A 34 4.70 14.74 -23.98
CA PHE A 34 5.83 13.88 -24.31
C PHE A 34 6.28 12.97 -23.17
N VAL A 35 5.95 13.33 -21.93
CA VAL A 35 6.45 12.65 -20.74
C VAL A 35 5.29 12.26 -19.84
N MET A 36 5.35 11.05 -19.30
CA MET A 36 4.46 10.54 -18.26
C MET A 36 5.20 10.53 -16.93
N ASP A 37 4.54 11.02 -15.88
CA ASP A 37 5.00 10.78 -14.51
C ASP A 37 4.83 9.28 -14.16
N GLU A 38 5.71 8.76 -13.30
CA GLU A 38 5.56 7.44 -12.69
C GLU A 38 4.11 7.20 -12.25
N CYS A 39 3.50 8.16 -11.56
CA CYS A 39 2.12 8.15 -11.05
C CYS A 39 1.07 7.89 -12.12
N GLU A 40 1.26 8.37 -13.36
CA GLU A 40 0.35 8.13 -14.49
C GLU A 40 0.38 6.67 -14.96
N LEU A 41 1.48 5.95 -14.67
CA LEU A 41 1.63 4.54 -15.00
C LEU A 41 1.01 3.62 -13.93
N TRP A 42 0.71 4.11 -12.72
CA TRP A 42 0.19 3.28 -11.61
C TRP A 42 -1.24 2.74 -11.81
N GLY A 43 -1.87 3.00 -12.95
CA GLY A 43 -3.12 2.35 -13.36
C GLY A 43 -2.99 1.40 -14.55
N THR A 44 -1.80 1.30 -15.17
CA THR A 44 -1.60 0.56 -16.43
C THR A 44 -0.30 -0.23 -16.38
N ARG A 45 -0.39 -1.54 -16.10
CA ARG A 45 0.70 -2.54 -16.24
C ARG A 45 2.09 -1.99 -15.90
N PHE A 46 2.20 -1.29 -14.76
CA PHE A 46 3.39 -0.55 -14.32
C PHE A 46 4.68 -1.39 -14.35
N GLU A 47 4.56 -2.65 -13.95
CA GLU A 47 5.68 -3.60 -13.95
C GLU A 47 6.22 -3.93 -15.35
N LEU A 48 5.37 -3.93 -16.38
CA LEU A 48 5.80 -4.14 -17.77
C LEU A 48 6.63 -2.95 -18.26
N ILE A 49 6.19 -1.73 -17.93
CA ILE A 49 6.82 -0.49 -18.37
C ILE A 49 8.14 -0.27 -17.65
N THR A 50 8.20 -0.43 -16.33
CA THR A 50 9.43 -0.27 -15.54
C THR A 50 10.53 -1.26 -15.92
N ARG A 51 10.16 -2.43 -16.48
CA ARG A 51 11.11 -3.41 -17.02
C ARG A 51 11.59 -3.09 -18.45
N SER A 52 10.78 -2.36 -19.22
CA SER A 52 11.01 -2.15 -20.66
C SER A 52 11.47 -0.75 -21.01
N VAL A 53 11.21 0.23 -20.15
CA VAL A 53 11.51 1.65 -20.36
C VAL A 53 12.27 2.17 -19.15
N THR A 54 13.44 2.76 -19.37
CA THR A 54 14.26 3.28 -18.28
C THR A 54 13.80 4.69 -17.93
N PRO A 55 13.38 4.97 -16.69
CA PRO A 55 12.92 6.32 -16.35
C PRO A 55 14.05 7.34 -16.39
N ALA A 56 13.74 8.58 -16.78
CA ALA A 56 14.56 9.73 -16.45
C ALA A 56 14.26 10.21 -15.03
N GLN A 57 15.31 10.28 -14.23
CA GLN A 57 15.29 11.04 -12.98
C GLN A 57 15.59 12.51 -13.31
N SER A 58 14.75 13.40 -12.82
CA SER A 58 14.98 14.84 -12.93
C SER A 58 15.35 15.39 -11.58
N ALA A 59 16.49 16.07 -11.46
CA ALA A 59 16.86 16.75 -10.22
C ALA A 59 15.84 17.83 -9.78
N TYR A 60 15.00 18.30 -10.72
CA TYR A 60 13.98 19.32 -10.47
C TYR A 60 12.62 18.75 -10.07
N TYR A 61 12.40 17.44 -10.19
CA TYR A 61 11.12 16.82 -9.93
C TYR A 61 11.28 15.56 -9.09
N ASN A 62 10.52 15.46 -7.99
CA ASN A 62 10.49 14.27 -7.15
C ASN A 62 9.72 13.15 -7.89
N GLY A 63 10.40 12.36 -8.72
CA GLY A 63 9.79 11.21 -9.39
C GLY A 63 10.55 10.70 -10.61
N ASN A 64 10.18 9.49 -11.04
CA ASN A 64 10.63 8.91 -12.29
C ASN A 64 9.72 9.39 -13.44
N TYR A 65 10.31 9.72 -14.59
CA TYR A 65 9.59 10.16 -15.77
C TYR A 65 9.89 9.27 -16.97
N TYR A 66 8.87 8.97 -17.76
CA TYR A 66 8.98 8.06 -18.91
C TYR A 66 8.56 8.80 -20.19
N LEU A 67 9.20 8.53 -21.33
CA LEU A 67 8.71 9.06 -22.59
C LEU A 67 7.40 8.38 -22.96
N ARG A 68 6.36 9.17 -23.19
CA ARG A 68 5.03 8.68 -23.56
C ARG A 68 5.08 7.84 -24.84
N SER A 69 5.99 8.15 -25.77
CA SER A 69 6.21 7.37 -26.99
C SER A 69 6.75 5.97 -26.70
N GLU A 70 7.77 5.84 -25.84
CA GLU A 70 8.37 4.54 -25.47
C GLU A 70 7.35 3.69 -24.70
N VAL A 71 6.63 4.31 -23.76
CA VAL A 71 5.55 3.65 -23.02
C VAL A 71 4.46 3.14 -23.98
N ASN A 72 4.02 3.98 -24.93
CA ASN A 72 3.02 3.60 -25.92
C ASN A 72 3.52 2.51 -26.88
N GLU A 73 4.79 2.51 -27.23
CA GLU A 73 5.41 1.48 -28.07
C GLU A 73 5.46 0.13 -27.35
N VAL A 74 5.81 0.12 -26.06
CA VAL A 74 5.72 -1.08 -25.21
C VAL A 74 4.29 -1.59 -25.18
N PHE A 75 3.29 -0.73 -24.98
CA PHE A 75 1.89 -1.13 -25.02
C PHE A 75 1.45 -1.65 -26.39
N ARG A 76 1.87 -0.99 -27.47
CA ARG A 76 1.53 -1.39 -28.84
C ARG A 76 2.12 -2.74 -29.17
N THR A 77 3.41 -2.95 -28.89
CA THR A 77 4.12 -4.21 -29.12
C THR A 77 3.50 -5.33 -28.29
N TRP A 78 3.17 -5.02 -27.03
CA TRP A 78 2.49 -5.95 -26.15
C TRP A 78 1.09 -6.33 -26.67
N ARG A 79 0.30 -5.38 -27.16
CA ARG A 79 -1.03 -5.64 -27.77
C ARG A 79 -0.94 -6.40 -29.09
N ALA A 80 0.03 -6.08 -29.94
CA ALA A 80 0.21 -6.76 -31.22
C ALA A 80 0.61 -8.24 -31.05
N GLN A 81 1.20 -8.58 -29.91
CA GLN A 81 1.54 -9.95 -29.53
C GLN A 81 0.40 -10.66 -28.79
N ALA A 82 -0.74 -10.00 -28.56
CA ALA A 82 -1.93 -10.65 -28.03
C ALA A 82 -2.62 -11.47 -29.13
N PRO A 83 -2.96 -12.75 -28.88
CA PRO A 83 -3.74 -13.55 -29.81
C PRO A 83 -5.05 -12.85 -30.13
N PRO A 84 -5.49 -12.87 -31.40
CA PRO A 84 -6.81 -12.36 -31.77
C PRO A 84 -7.87 -13.11 -30.96
N GLY A 85 -8.69 -12.37 -30.20
CA GLY A 85 -9.76 -12.91 -29.34
C GLY A 85 -9.49 -12.91 -27.83
N SER A 86 -8.29 -12.52 -27.36
CA SER A 86 -7.97 -12.44 -25.93
C SER A 86 -8.34 -11.09 -25.29
N GLU A 87 -9.62 -10.71 -25.33
CA GLU A 87 -10.07 -9.46 -24.70
C GLU A 87 -10.20 -9.54 -23.16
N SER A 88 -10.24 -10.74 -22.56
CA SER A 88 -10.24 -10.93 -21.10
C SER A 88 -8.83 -11.18 -20.57
N GLY A 89 -8.11 -10.09 -20.32
CA GLY A 89 -6.66 -10.05 -20.09
C GLY A 89 -6.11 -10.51 -18.74
N THR A 90 -6.67 -11.52 -18.07
CA THR A 90 -6.15 -12.02 -16.77
C THR A 90 -5.42 -13.36 -16.87
N GLU A 91 -5.98 -14.38 -17.54
CA GLU A 91 -5.39 -15.74 -17.55
C GLU A 91 -4.20 -15.91 -18.52
N ALA A 92 -4.23 -15.27 -19.70
CA ALA A 92 -3.12 -15.34 -20.66
C ALA A 92 -1.83 -14.60 -20.21
N ASN A 93 -1.86 -13.92 -19.06
CA ASN A 93 -0.72 -13.14 -18.55
C ASN A 93 0.23 -13.94 -17.65
N SER A 94 -0.25 -14.94 -16.90
CA SER A 94 0.62 -15.69 -15.98
C SER A 94 1.63 -16.54 -16.75
N GLU A 95 1.20 -17.17 -17.84
CA GLU A 95 2.06 -17.99 -18.71
C GLU A 95 3.09 -17.17 -19.50
N ARG A 96 2.83 -15.88 -19.78
CA ARG A 96 3.72 -15.02 -20.59
C ARG A 96 4.79 -14.29 -19.79
N SER A 97 4.58 -14.05 -18.49
CA SER A 97 5.64 -13.50 -17.63
C SER A 97 6.85 -14.42 -17.56
N ALA A 98 6.66 -15.74 -17.72
CA ALA A 98 7.74 -16.72 -17.69
C ALA A 98 8.64 -16.71 -18.95
N TYR A 99 8.18 -16.12 -20.07
CA TYR A 99 8.89 -16.19 -21.36
C TYR A 99 9.81 -14.98 -21.64
N ARG A 100 9.76 -13.93 -20.82
CA ARG A 100 10.52 -12.67 -21.01
C ARG A 100 11.40 -12.28 -19.81
N ASP A 101 11.94 -13.28 -19.12
CA ASP A 101 12.80 -13.08 -17.94
C ASP A 101 14.29 -12.80 -18.25
N ASP A 102 14.66 -12.35 -19.46
CA ASP A 102 16.01 -11.79 -19.66
C ASP A 102 16.03 -10.28 -20.00
N PRO A 103 16.03 -9.40 -18.97
CA PRO A 103 16.26 -7.96 -19.11
C PRO A 103 17.60 -7.57 -19.76
N ARG A 104 18.52 -8.52 -19.98
CA ARG A 104 19.87 -8.23 -20.48
C ARG A 104 19.88 -7.82 -21.95
N ASP A 105 18.92 -8.23 -22.77
CA ASP A 105 18.99 -7.98 -24.22
C ASP A 105 18.58 -6.56 -24.63
N THR A 106 17.61 -5.95 -23.94
CA THR A 106 17.21 -4.55 -24.20
C THR A 106 18.27 -3.57 -23.69
N CYS A 107 18.91 -3.88 -22.56
CA CYS A 107 20.04 -3.08 -22.05
C CYS A 107 21.26 -3.13 -22.98
N LYS A 108 21.57 -4.30 -23.57
CA LYS A 108 22.69 -4.44 -24.51
C LYS A 108 22.57 -3.53 -25.74
N LEU A 109 21.36 -3.36 -26.29
CA LEU A 109 21.14 -2.53 -27.48
C LEU A 109 21.28 -1.02 -27.19
N TYR A 110 20.80 -0.55 -26.03
CA TYR A 110 20.96 0.84 -25.61
C TYR A 110 22.41 1.18 -25.24
N TRP A 111 23.13 0.24 -24.61
CA TRP A 111 24.56 0.40 -24.38
C TRP A 111 25.36 0.35 -25.68
N ALA A 112 25.02 -0.52 -26.63
CA ALA A 112 25.69 -0.55 -27.94
C ALA A 112 25.54 0.76 -28.73
N SER A 113 24.41 1.46 -28.65
CA SER A 113 24.25 2.76 -29.29
C SER A 113 25.02 3.89 -28.59
N LEU A 114 25.07 3.88 -27.25
CA LEU A 114 25.93 4.80 -26.48
C LEU A 114 27.43 4.58 -26.77
N TRP A 115 27.83 3.34 -27.06
CA TRP A 115 29.22 3.00 -27.41
C TRP A 115 29.57 3.37 -28.86
N ALA A 116 28.58 3.38 -29.76
CA ALA A 116 28.76 3.86 -31.13
C ALA A 116 28.94 5.39 -31.18
N ASP A 117 28.19 6.14 -30.36
CA ASP A 117 28.31 7.60 -30.26
C ASP A 117 29.64 8.04 -29.60
N ASP A 118 30.17 7.26 -28.65
CA ASP A 118 31.49 7.50 -28.02
C ASP A 118 32.66 7.24 -28.99
N ALA A 119 32.51 6.30 -29.94
CA ALA A 119 33.54 5.97 -30.92
C ALA A 119 33.74 7.09 -31.97
N ASP A 120 32.68 7.79 -32.34
CA ASP A 120 32.74 8.90 -33.31
C ASP A 120 33.25 10.23 -32.69
N HIS A 121 33.37 10.31 -31.35
CA HIS A 121 33.94 11.46 -30.63
C HIS A 121 35.44 11.32 -30.31
N GLU A 122 36.07 10.19 -30.66
CA GLU A 122 37.51 9.93 -30.39
C GLU A 122 38.49 10.76 -31.24
N ASP A 123 38.03 11.39 -32.34
CA ASP A 123 38.94 11.98 -33.34
C ASP A 123 39.31 13.47 -33.12
N SER A 124 38.66 14.21 -32.20
CA SER A 124 38.71 15.68 -32.27
C SER A 124 39.17 16.47 -31.04
N HIS A 125 39.56 15.89 -29.91
CA HIS A 125 40.48 16.55 -28.96
C HIS A 125 40.71 15.61 -27.77
N ASP A 126 41.98 15.49 -27.38
CA ASP A 126 42.46 14.95 -26.10
C ASP A 126 42.69 13.41 -26.03
N HIS A 127 43.44 12.86 -26.99
CA HIS A 127 43.96 11.48 -26.93
C HIS A 127 44.63 11.14 -25.59
N ALA A 128 45.29 12.10 -24.94
CA ALA A 128 45.91 11.91 -23.63
C ALA A 128 44.86 11.67 -22.52
N TYR A 129 43.75 12.42 -22.54
CA TYR A 129 42.63 12.24 -21.62
C TYR A 129 41.97 10.88 -21.79
N TYR A 130 41.68 10.46 -23.03
CA TYR A 130 41.08 9.15 -23.29
C TYR A 130 42.03 7.98 -23.04
N ALA A 131 43.35 8.17 -23.24
CA ALA A 131 44.35 7.18 -22.85
C ALA A 131 44.38 7.00 -21.31
N GLN A 132 44.35 8.11 -20.55
CA GLN A 132 44.25 8.06 -19.09
C GLN A 132 42.96 7.38 -18.64
N LEU A 133 41.81 7.73 -19.23
CA LEU A 133 40.52 7.11 -18.91
C LEU A 133 40.52 5.60 -19.18
N ARG A 134 41.20 5.15 -20.24
CA ARG A 134 41.38 3.72 -20.55
C ARG A 134 42.23 3.01 -19.51
N GLU A 135 43.34 3.61 -19.09
CA GLU A 135 44.19 3.05 -18.04
C GLU A 135 43.47 3.02 -16.68
N ASP A 136 42.75 4.08 -16.32
CA ASP A 136 41.91 4.14 -15.13
C ASP A 136 40.84 3.03 -15.16
N ARG A 137 40.18 2.81 -16.31
CA ARG A 137 39.22 1.71 -16.48
C ARG A 137 39.88 0.33 -16.38
N LYS A 138 41.08 0.13 -16.92
CA LYS A 138 41.81 -1.14 -16.81
C LYS A 138 42.19 -1.43 -15.36
N LEU A 139 42.76 -0.44 -14.67
CA LEU A 139 43.10 -0.56 -13.26
C LEU A 139 41.85 -0.86 -12.42
N HIS A 140 40.78 -0.11 -12.68
CA HIS A 140 39.50 -0.30 -12.02
C HIS A 140 38.95 -1.72 -12.23
N ASN A 141 38.97 -2.24 -13.46
CA ASN A 141 38.57 -3.61 -13.77
C ASN A 141 39.42 -4.65 -13.05
N ARG A 142 40.75 -4.44 -12.93
CA ARG A 142 41.64 -5.32 -12.16
C ARG A 142 41.30 -5.29 -10.67
N THR A 143 41.08 -4.12 -10.12
CA THR A 143 40.64 -3.93 -8.73
C THR A 143 39.31 -4.65 -8.45
N LEU A 144 38.34 -4.54 -9.35
CA LEU A 144 37.08 -5.28 -9.25
C LEU A 144 37.32 -6.79 -9.32
N GLN A 145 38.09 -7.27 -10.29
CA GLN A 145 38.39 -8.71 -10.42
C GLN A 145 39.07 -9.27 -9.16
N PHE A 146 40.02 -8.52 -8.58
CA PHE A 146 40.65 -8.87 -7.32
C PHE A 146 39.63 -8.96 -6.18
N ALA A 147 38.78 -7.95 -6.01
CA ALA A 147 37.71 -7.96 -5.01
C ALA A 147 36.75 -9.14 -5.21
N PHE A 148 36.34 -9.45 -6.45
CA PHE A 148 35.48 -10.60 -6.77
C PHE A 148 36.14 -11.94 -6.44
N SER A 149 37.42 -12.10 -6.73
CA SER A 149 38.15 -13.34 -6.42
C SER A 149 38.28 -13.57 -4.91
N THR A 150 38.60 -12.51 -4.16
CA THR A 150 38.78 -12.56 -2.71
C THR A 150 37.46 -12.83 -1.98
N THR A 151 36.38 -12.18 -2.41
CA THR A 151 35.05 -12.38 -1.84
C THR A 151 34.41 -13.73 -2.19
N ARG A 152 34.81 -14.37 -3.29
CA ARG A 152 34.43 -15.77 -3.58
C ARG A 152 34.95 -16.71 -2.52
N VAL A 153 36.15 -16.47 -1.98
CA VAL A 153 36.70 -17.22 -0.83
C VAL A 153 35.83 -17.01 0.40
N LEU A 154 35.32 -15.79 0.59
CA LEU A 154 34.48 -15.39 1.72
C LEU A 154 32.98 -15.73 1.52
N ARG A 155 32.59 -16.39 0.42
CA ARG A 155 31.22 -16.83 0.09
C ARG A 155 30.18 -15.72 -0.14
N TRP A 156 30.61 -14.51 -0.52
CA TRP A 156 29.71 -13.37 -0.80
C TRP A 156 29.37 -13.18 -2.28
N THR A 157 29.50 -14.23 -3.09
CA THR A 157 29.30 -14.14 -4.54
C THR A 157 27.91 -13.61 -4.94
N PRO A 158 26.79 -14.06 -4.32
CA PRO A 158 25.46 -13.54 -4.66
C PRO A 158 25.29 -12.04 -4.37
N GLU A 159 25.83 -11.55 -3.27
CA GLU A 159 25.72 -10.15 -2.84
C GLU A 159 26.45 -9.22 -3.82
N LEU A 160 27.63 -9.62 -4.28
CA LEU A 160 28.38 -8.82 -5.23
C LEU A 160 27.74 -8.74 -6.62
N LEU A 161 27.06 -9.81 -7.05
CA LEU A 161 26.30 -9.75 -8.31
C LEU A 161 25.17 -8.72 -8.23
N LEU A 162 24.50 -8.62 -7.09
CA LEU A 162 23.47 -7.59 -6.88
C LEU A 162 24.05 -6.19 -6.77
N MET A 163 25.26 -6.06 -6.23
CA MET A 163 25.95 -4.79 -6.16
C MET A 163 26.50 -4.35 -7.52
N ARG A 164 26.82 -5.30 -8.42
CA ARG A 164 27.14 -5.04 -9.83
C ARG A 164 25.95 -4.45 -10.57
N ASP A 165 24.75 -5.02 -10.40
CA ASP A 165 23.55 -4.48 -11.03
C ASP A 165 23.15 -3.08 -10.49
N ARG A 166 23.67 -2.70 -9.31
CA ARG A 166 23.46 -1.39 -8.66
C ARG A 166 24.77 -0.61 -8.53
N GLU A 167 25.60 -0.73 -9.57
CA GLU A 167 26.99 -0.30 -9.72
C GLU A 167 27.36 1.01 -8.98
N THR A 168 26.48 2.00 -8.85
CA THR A 168 26.82 3.29 -8.23
C THR A 168 27.40 3.18 -6.81
N ARG A 169 26.86 2.36 -5.89
CA ARG A 169 27.28 2.45 -4.47
C ARG A 169 28.63 1.83 -4.14
N ILE A 170 29.00 0.69 -4.75
CA ILE A 170 30.36 0.13 -4.60
C ILE A 170 31.36 1.01 -5.33
N LEU A 171 31.03 1.44 -6.54
CA LEU A 171 31.93 2.24 -7.37
C LEU A 171 32.26 3.61 -6.76
N HIS A 172 31.44 4.08 -5.82
CA HIS A 172 31.69 5.27 -5.03
C HIS A 172 32.44 5.01 -3.72
N GLN A 173 32.74 3.76 -3.36
CA GLN A 173 33.55 3.48 -2.17
C GLN A 173 34.98 3.98 -2.36
N PRO A 174 35.54 4.76 -1.40
CA PRO A 174 36.91 5.24 -1.48
C PRO A 174 37.94 4.13 -1.73
N LEU A 175 37.68 2.93 -1.20
CA LEU A 175 38.55 1.75 -1.32
C LEU A 175 38.61 1.18 -2.74
N VAL A 176 37.56 1.37 -3.55
CA VAL A 176 37.50 0.91 -4.95
C VAL A 176 38.06 1.96 -5.91
N ARG A 177 38.18 3.21 -5.44
CA ARG A 177 38.67 4.37 -6.19
C ARG A 177 40.15 4.65 -5.98
N LEU A 178 40.88 3.74 -5.34
CA LEU A 178 42.32 3.93 -5.14
C LEU A 178 43.02 3.90 -6.51
N PRO A 179 43.92 4.87 -6.78
CA PRO A 179 44.69 4.94 -8.03
C PRO A 179 45.76 3.85 -8.11
N ASP A 180 45.96 3.07 -7.04
CA ASP A 180 46.90 1.96 -6.98
C ASP A 180 46.17 0.62 -6.94
N PRO A 181 46.78 -0.47 -7.46
CA PRO A 181 46.25 -1.82 -7.29
C PRO A 181 46.01 -2.12 -5.82
N LEU A 182 44.83 -2.68 -5.50
CA LEU A 182 44.53 -3.17 -4.15
C LEU A 182 45.49 -4.31 -3.79
N LEU A 183 46.48 -4.02 -2.96
CA LEU A 183 47.36 -5.03 -2.37
C LEU A 183 46.61 -5.75 -1.24
N ASP A 184 46.89 -7.05 -1.04
CA ASP A 184 46.29 -7.87 0.02
C ASP A 184 46.25 -7.16 1.38
N ARG A 185 47.35 -6.49 1.76
CA ARG A 185 47.44 -5.75 3.03
C ARG A 185 46.36 -4.68 3.19
N TYR A 186 46.01 -3.97 2.11
CA TYR A 186 44.99 -2.92 2.13
C TYR A 186 43.60 -3.51 2.20
N TRP A 187 43.37 -4.66 1.55
CA TRP A 187 42.12 -5.40 1.68
C TRP A 187 41.88 -5.81 3.13
N TRP A 188 42.87 -6.47 3.74
CA TRP A 188 42.76 -6.95 5.12
C TRP A 188 42.59 -5.81 6.12
N ALA A 189 43.31 -4.70 5.94
CA ALA A 189 43.16 -3.49 6.77
C ALA A 189 41.77 -2.83 6.70
N ASN A 190 40.96 -3.15 5.69
CA ASN A 190 39.62 -2.59 5.50
C ASN A 190 38.51 -3.65 5.54
N THR A 191 38.79 -4.83 6.12
CA THR A 191 37.84 -5.95 6.14
C THR A 191 36.51 -5.56 6.80
N ASP A 192 36.54 -4.79 7.88
CA ASP A 192 35.32 -4.33 8.57
C ASP A 192 34.43 -3.45 7.69
N VAL A 193 35.03 -2.62 6.83
CA VAL A 193 34.29 -1.77 5.88
C VAL A 193 33.61 -2.65 4.84
N TRP A 194 34.33 -3.63 4.30
CA TRP A 194 33.78 -4.60 3.36
C TRP A 194 32.66 -5.41 3.98
N ASP A 195 32.88 -6.00 5.16
CA ASP A 195 31.88 -6.78 5.90
C ASP A 195 30.60 -5.97 6.13
N LYS A 196 30.73 -4.70 6.54
CA LYS A 196 29.58 -3.81 6.71
C LYS A 196 28.81 -3.61 5.40
N HIS A 197 29.51 -3.36 4.29
CA HIS A 197 28.86 -3.18 2.99
C HIS A 197 28.21 -4.47 2.48
N THR A 198 28.85 -5.61 2.67
CA THR A 198 28.32 -6.87 2.16
C THR A 198 27.16 -7.37 3.01
N ARG A 199 27.15 -7.14 4.33
CA ARG A 199 25.96 -7.34 5.18
C ARG A 199 24.78 -6.49 4.71
N ALA A 200 25.00 -5.20 4.44
CA ALA A 200 23.95 -4.33 3.92
C ALA A 200 23.42 -4.81 2.55
N ALA A 201 24.30 -5.30 1.67
CA ALA A 201 23.89 -5.88 0.40
C ALA A 201 23.12 -7.20 0.56
N GLN A 202 23.52 -8.03 1.53
CA GLN A 202 22.82 -9.25 1.90
C GLN A 202 21.42 -8.95 2.45
N GLU A 203 21.27 -7.96 3.34
CA GLU A 203 19.98 -7.50 3.84
C GLU A 203 19.07 -7.05 2.69
N VAL A 204 19.59 -6.25 1.76
CA VAL A 204 18.84 -5.81 0.56
C VAL A 204 18.44 -7.00 -0.32
N ARG A 205 19.33 -7.99 -0.50
CA ARG A 205 19.03 -9.22 -1.24
C ARG A 205 17.90 -9.99 -0.58
N LEU A 206 18.05 -10.30 0.70
CA LEU A 206 17.08 -11.10 1.47
C LEU A 206 15.72 -10.39 1.53
N ALA A 207 15.70 -9.07 1.72
CA ALA A 207 14.47 -8.29 1.66
C ALA A 207 13.81 -8.35 0.28
N ARG A 208 14.58 -8.29 -0.81
CA ARG A 208 14.07 -8.45 -2.18
C ARG A 208 13.53 -9.86 -2.42
N GLU A 209 14.25 -10.90 -2.00
CA GLU A 209 13.83 -12.30 -2.14
C GLU A 209 12.54 -12.56 -1.37
N LEU A 210 12.46 -12.10 -0.12
CA LEU A 210 11.25 -12.15 0.69
C LEU A 210 10.09 -11.42 -0.01
N ARG A 211 10.31 -10.20 -0.50
CA ARG A 211 9.29 -9.43 -1.20
C ARG A 211 8.78 -10.15 -2.45
N LEU A 212 9.67 -10.72 -3.26
CA LEU A 212 9.29 -11.50 -4.44
C LEU A 212 8.48 -12.75 -4.07
N ARG A 213 8.89 -13.46 -3.01
CA ARG A 213 8.16 -14.62 -2.48
C ARG A 213 6.75 -14.24 -2.04
N LEU A 214 6.63 -13.20 -1.23
CA LEU A 214 5.35 -12.68 -0.76
C LEU A 214 4.46 -12.21 -1.94
N CYS A 215 5.03 -11.54 -2.94
CA CYS A 215 4.32 -11.14 -4.15
C CYS A 215 3.82 -12.32 -4.99
N ARG A 216 4.49 -13.48 -4.99
CA ARG A 216 3.95 -14.68 -5.65
C ARG A 216 2.80 -15.30 -4.86
N ARG A 217 2.93 -15.31 -3.53
CA ARG A 217 1.95 -15.95 -2.63
C ARG A 217 0.67 -15.14 -2.43
N ILE A 218 0.75 -13.81 -2.54
CA ILE A 218 -0.44 -12.96 -2.37
C ILE A 218 -1.51 -13.26 -3.41
N ASP A 219 -1.16 -13.68 -4.63
CA ASP A 219 -2.18 -14.00 -5.64
C ASP A 219 -3.04 -15.20 -5.20
N PHE A 220 -2.44 -16.23 -4.56
CA PHE A 220 -3.19 -17.34 -3.98
C PHE A 220 -4.09 -16.88 -2.82
N PHE A 221 -3.57 -16.00 -1.95
CA PHE A 221 -4.36 -15.43 -0.87
C PHE A 221 -5.52 -14.58 -1.41
N LEU A 222 -5.31 -13.78 -2.46
CA LEU A 222 -6.36 -12.95 -3.06
C LEU A 222 -7.45 -13.77 -3.75
N SER A 223 -7.17 -15.04 -4.08
CA SER A 223 -8.19 -16.01 -4.54
C SER A 223 -8.94 -16.66 -3.38
N ALA A 224 -8.27 -17.00 -2.28
CA ALA A 224 -8.87 -17.70 -1.13
C ALA A 224 -9.56 -16.75 -0.13
N GLY A 225 -8.90 -15.66 0.23
CA GLY A 225 -9.30 -14.74 1.29
C GLY A 225 -10.71 -14.17 1.14
N PRO A 226 -11.11 -13.61 -0.01
CA PRO A 226 -12.47 -13.11 -0.19
C PRO A 226 -13.53 -14.20 0.00
N ARG A 227 -13.25 -15.44 -0.41
CA ARG A 227 -14.17 -16.57 -0.23
C ARG A 227 -14.32 -16.93 1.25
N LEU A 228 -13.21 -17.02 1.97
CA LEU A 228 -13.21 -17.28 3.41
C LEU A 228 -14.00 -16.20 4.17
N VAL A 229 -13.73 -14.93 3.90
CA VAL A 229 -14.44 -13.81 4.54
C VAL A 229 -15.92 -13.82 4.17
N GLN A 230 -16.26 -14.01 2.90
CA GLN A 230 -17.66 -14.00 2.46
C GLN A 230 -18.45 -15.13 3.11
N GLN A 231 -17.96 -16.37 3.05
CA GLN A 231 -18.62 -17.54 3.65
C GLN A 231 -18.82 -17.32 5.15
N TYR A 232 -17.78 -16.85 5.84
CA TYR A 232 -17.87 -16.56 7.27
C TYR A 232 -18.92 -15.47 7.58
N LEU A 233 -19.00 -14.41 6.77
CA LEU A 233 -20.00 -13.34 6.94
C LEU A 233 -21.43 -13.72 6.49
N GLU A 234 -21.60 -14.83 5.78
CA GLU A 234 -22.90 -15.43 5.49
C GLU A 234 -23.40 -16.25 6.69
N GLU A 235 -22.49 -16.94 7.39
CA GLU A 235 -22.77 -17.68 8.62
C GLU A 235 -22.91 -16.75 9.85
N HIS A 236 -22.19 -15.62 9.86
CA HIS A 236 -22.10 -14.65 10.96
C HIS A 236 -22.44 -13.21 10.52
N PRO A 237 -23.70 -12.92 10.16
CA PRO A 237 -24.10 -11.63 9.62
C PRO A 237 -23.87 -10.44 10.57
N GLU A 238 -23.84 -10.66 11.88
CA GLU A 238 -23.56 -9.66 12.91
C GLU A 238 -22.17 -9.01 12.73
N LEU A 239 -21.21 -9.75 12.19
CA LEU A 239 -19.83 -9.29 11.98
C LEU A 239 -19.70 -8.30 10.83
N ARG A 240 -20.70 -8.17 9.97
CA ARG A 240 -20.73 -7.13 8.92
C ARG A 240 -20.65 -5.74 9.53
N THR A 241 -21.17 -5.55 10.74
CA THR A 241 -21.12 -4.27 11.46
C THR A 241 -19.70 -3.91 11.94
N TYR A 242 -18.82 -4.90 12.09
CA TYR A 242 -17.41 -4.70 12.42
C TYR A 242 -16.58 -4.35 11.18
N GLY A 243 -17.12 -4.58 9.97
CA GLY A 243 -16.42 -4.31 8.72
C GLY A 243 -15.20 -5.21 8.50
N LEU A 244 -15.27 -6.47 8.97
CA LEU A 244 -14.25 -7.48 8.66
C LEU A 244 -14.11 -7.60 7.13
N ASN A 245 -12.90 -7.49 6.61
CA ASN A 245 -12.63 -7.66 5.19
C ASN A 245 -11.40 -8.54 4.91
N THR A 246 -11.13 -8.77 3.63
CA THR A 246 -10.01 -9.62 3.19
C THR A 246 -8.66 -9.14 3.72
N ALA A 247 -8.47 -7.82 3.85
CA ALA A 247 -7.22 -7.26 4.34
C ALA A 247 -7.07 -7.39 5.86
N ASP A 248 -8.18 -7.33 6.62
CA ASP A 248 -8.18 -7.67 8.04
C ASP A 248 -7.70 -9.10 8.27
N LEU A 249 -8.23 -10.04 7.47
CA LEU A 249 -7.81 -11.44 7.50
C LEU A 249 -6.34 -11.58 7.09
N ALA A 250 -5.89 -10.86 6.07
CA ALA A 250 -4.49 -10.89 5.58
C ALA A 250 -3.46 -10.54 6.66
N LEU A 251 -3.85 -9.67 7.60
CA LEU A 251 -3.01 -9.15 8.68
C LEU A 251 -3.08 -9.99 9.96
N THR A 252 -3.76 -11.13 9.93
CA THR A 252 -3.78 -12.08 11.04
C THR A 252 -2.47 -12.87 11.14
N PRO A 253 -2.05 -13.28 12.36
CA PRO A 253 -0.85 -14.10 12.54
C PRO A 253 -0.85 -15.38 11.71
N GLU A 254 -2.01 -16.01 11.53
CA GLU A 254 -2.18 -17.29 10.85
C GLU A 254 -1.94 -17.16 9.34
N VAL A 255 -2.50 -16.12 8.71
CA VAL A 255 -2.19 -15.80 7.30
C VAL A 255 -0.72 -15.41 7.17
N ARG A 256 -0.20 -14.60 8.10
CA ARG A 256 1.21 -14.20 8.11
C ARG A 256 2.15 -15.40 8.20
N GLU A 257 1.82 -16.41 9.00
CA GLU A 257 2.59 -17.65 9.12
C GLU A 257 2.67 -18.38 7.78
N ILE A 258 1.52 -18.56 7.10
CA ILE A 258 1.48 -19.17 5.76
C ILE A 258 2.32 -18.37 4.77
N MET A 259 2.18 -17.04 4.78
CA MET A 259 2.90 -16.14 3.88
C MET A 259 4.42 -16.18 4.10
N HIS A 260 4.91 -16.39 5.33
CA HIS A 260 6.32 -16.39 5.68
C HIS A 260 6.99 -17.77 5.67
N ARG A 261 6.28 -18.84 5.28
CA ARG A 261 6.89 -20.17 5.13
C ARG A 261 8.17 -20.11 4.27
N PRO A 262 9.18 -20.95 4.49
CA PRO A 262 10.38 -20.92 3.67
C PRO A 262 10.08 -21.32 2.20
N ASP A 263 11.01 -21.07 1.28
CA ASP A 263 10.78 -21.22 -0.18
C ASP A 263 10.61 -22.68 -0.62
N ASP A 264 11.11 -23.65 0.15
CA ASP A 264 10.97 -25.08 -0.08
C ASP A 264 9.56 -25.60 0.24
N VAL A 265 8.77 -24.83 0.98
CA VAL A 265 7.38 -25.15 1.28
C VAL A 265 6.47 -24.53 0.23
N GLN A 266 5.80 -25.40 -0.53
CA GLN A 266 4.75 -24.98 -1.47
C GLN A 266 3.62 -24.29 -0.70
N VAL A 267 3.27 -23.09 -1.15
CA VAL A 267 2.12 -22.31 -0.68
C VAL A 267 1.23 -22.06 -1.88
N ASP A 268 0.00 -22.54 -1.79
CA ASP A 268 -1.04 -22.49 -2.81
C ASP A 268 -2.39 -22.08 -2.19
N MET A 269 -3.48 -22.13 -2.98
CA MET A 269 -4.82 -21.77 -2.50
C MET A 269 -5.28 -22.66 -1.34
N ASN A 270 -5.00 -23.96 -1.38
CA ASN A 270 -5.41 -24.92 -0.35
C ASN A 270 -4.74 -24.63 0.99
N SER A 271 -3.50 -24.10 0.94
CA SER A 271 -2.78 -23.66 2.14
C SER A 271 -3.57 -22.61 2.94
N PHE A 272 -4.32 -21.72 2.26
CA PHE A 272 -5.18 -20.73 2.90
C PHE A 272 -6.58 -21.27 3.21
N MET A 273 -7.17 -22.09 2.32
CA MET A 273 -8.48 -22.70 2.58
C MET A 273 -8.47 -23.58 3.84
N ALA A 274 -7.33 -24.17 4.20
CA ALA A 274 -7.17 -24.89 5.47
C ALA A 274 -7.38 -24.02 6.72
N LEU A 275 -7.47 -22.68 6.60
CA LEU A 275 -7.86 -21.81 7.69
C LEU A 275 -9.35 -21.83 8.01
N GLU A 276 -10.20 -22.38 7.12
CA GLU A 276 -11.66 -22.45 7.29
C GLU A 276 -12.03 -23.04 8.66
N GLU A 277 -11.44 -24.18 9.02
CA GLU A 277 -11.66 -24.86 10.31
C GLU A 277 -11.21 -24.06 11.54
N LYS A 278 -10.43 -22.98 11.33
CA LYS A 278 -9.87 -22.14 12.40
C LYS A 278 -10.42 -20.72 12.38
N LEU A 279 -11.32 -20.39 11.45
CA LEU A 279 -11.77 -19.00 11.25
C LEU A 279 -12.35 -18.41 12.53
N ASP A 280 -13.14 -19.15 13.30
CA ASP A 280 -13.67 -18.67 14.59
C ASP A 280 -12.57 -18.14 15.51
N THR A 281 -11.52 -18.95 15.72
CA THR A 281 -10.40 -18.56 16.58
C THR A 281 -9.64 -17.36 16.02
N VAL A 282 -9.44 -17.31 14.70
CA VAL A 282 -8.74 -16.21 14.02
C VAL A 282 -9.52 -14.91 14.15
N ILE A 283 -10.84 -14.95 13.96
CA ILE A 283 -11.71 -13.78 14.01
C ILE A 283 -11.91 -13.31 15.46
N ASP A 284 -12.06 -14.21 16.43
CA ASP A 284 -12.11 -13.86 17.86
C ASP A 284 -10.83 -13.15 18.31
N ALA A 285 -9.66 -13.65 17.89
CA ALA A 285 -8.38 -13.02 18.17
C ALA A 285 -8.24 -11.64 17.50
N TRP A 286 -8.75 -11.50 16.27
CA TRP A 286 -8.81 -10.21 15.59
C TRP A 286 -9.73 -9.22 16.33
N GLN A 287 -10.96 -9.62 16.67
CA GLN A 287 -11.90 -8.78 17.42
C GLN A 287 -11.32 -8.37 18.78
N SER A 288 -10.75 -9.31 19.52
CA SER A 288 -10.12 -9.07 20.82
C SER A 288 -8.99 -8.05 20.71
N ARG A 289 -8.16 -8.12 19.66
CA ARG A 289 -7.09 -7.15 19.41
C ARG A 289 -7.65 -5.77 19.06
N VAL A 290 -8.68 -5.70 18.23
CA VAL A 290 -9.34 -4.44 17.85
C VAL A 290 -9.99 -3.78 19.07
N ARG A 291 -10.76 -4.56 19.85
CA ARG A 291 -11.38 -4.12 21.10
C ARG A 291 -10.34 -3.70 22.13
N GLY A 292 -9.26 -4.46 22.30
CA GLY A 292 -8.16 -4.12 23.19
C GLY A 292 -7.56 -2.75 22.89
N LYS A 293 -7.23 -2.48 21.61
CA LYS A 293 -6.69 -1.19 21.17
C LYS A 293 -7.68 -0.03 21.38
N LEU A 294 -8.95 -0.21 21.04
CA LEU A 294 -9.97 0.83 21.28
C LEU A 294 -10.20 1.04 22.78
N GLY A 295 -10.21 -0.04 23.58
CA GLY A 295 -10.33 0.00 25.03
C GLY A 295 -9.16 0.74 25.68
N GLU A 296 -7.93 0.58 25.19
CA GLU A 296 -6.78 1.37 25.62
C GLU A 296 -6.98 2.87 25.41
N LEU A 297 -7.54 3.28 24.27
CA LEU A 297 -7.88 4.68 24.03
C LEU A 297 -8.91 5.19 25.05
N MET A 298 -9.89 4.36 25.42
CA MET A 298 -10.94 4.72 26.39
C MET A 298 -10.42 4.78 27.83
N ARG A 299 -9.52 3.88 28.23
CA ARG A 299 -9.01 3.76 29.62
C ARG A 299 -8.35 5.02 30.15
N GLY A 300 -7.73 5.83 29.27
CA GLY A 300 -7.14 7.12 29.67
C GLY A 300 -8.14 8.26 29.85
N ARG A 301 -9.42 8.05 29.54
CA ARG A 301 -10.43 9.12 29.40
C ARG A 301 -11.68 8.91 30.25
N MET A 302 -12.04 7.66 30.55
CA MET A 302 -13.25 7.35 31.31
C MET A 302 -12.93 6.70 32.65
N ASN A 303 -13.50 7.25 33.72
CA ASN A 303 -13.56 6.60 35.03
C ASN A 303 -14.70 5.58 35.06
N CYS A 304 -14.67 4.59 34.16
CA CYS A 304 -15.64 3.50 34.21
C CYS A 304 -15.29 2.60 35.39
N GLY A 305 -16.25 2.36 36.30
CA GLY A 305 -16.11 1.28 37.28
C GLY A 305 -15.86 -0.04 36.56
N HIS A 306 -15.05 -0.92 37.14
CA HIS A 306 -14.51 -2.13 36.50
C HIS A 306 -15.52 -3.18 36.00
N ALA A 307 -16.84 -2.92 36.09
CA ALA A 307 -17.87 -3.93 35.87
C ALA A 307 -18.33 -4.09 34.40
N VAL A 308 -18.19 -3.06 33.55
CA VAL A 308 -18.68 -3.09 32.15
C VAL A 308 -17.56 -2.66 31.22
N ASP A 309 -17.36 -3.39 30.11
CA ASP A 309 -16.42 -2.96 29.07
C ASP A 309 -16.87 -1.59 28.53
N PRO A 310 -16.01 -0.56 28.60
CA PRO A 310 -16.35 0.76 28.08
C PRO A 310 -16.85 0.75 26.65
N LEU A 311 -16.38 -0.16 25.78
CA LEU A 311 -16.83 -0.23 24.39
C LEU A 311 -18.27 -0.72 24.23
N ASP A 312 -18.78 -1.44 25.22
CA ASP A 312 -20.14 -1.96 25.19
C ASP A 312 -21.15 -0.95 25.75
N LEU A 313 -20.71 0.13 26.41
CA LEU A 313 -21.61 1.18 26.90
C LEU A 313 -22.33 1.89 25.74
N ALA A 314 -23.63 2.11 25.90
CA ALA A 314 -24.46 2.82 24.91
C ALA A 314 -24.00 4.27 24.67
N THR A 315 -23.28 4.85 25.62
CA THR A 315 -22.80 6.23 25.58
C THR A 315 -21.38 6.36 25.01
N THR A 316 -20.75 5.24 24.64
CA THR A 316 -19.38 5.26 24.09
C THR A 316 -19.38 5.68 22.64
N LEU A 317 -18.77 6.85 22.40
CA LEU A 317 -18.68 7.49 21.10
C LEU A 317 -17.23 7.87 20.81
N PHE A 318 -16.88 7.83 19.53
CA PHE A 318 -15.61 8.30 19.02
C PHE A 318 -15.79 9.49 18.08
N SER A 319 -14.76 10.33 18.01
CA SER A 319 -14.62 11.36 16.99
C SER A 319 -13.39 11.06 16.13
N CYS A 320 -13.54 11.18 14.82
CA CYS A 320 -12.44 11.03 13.88
C CYS A 320 -11.78 12.38 13.62
N THR A 321 -10.53 12.55 14.03
CA THR A 321 -9.75 13.79 13.88
C THR A 321 -9.36 14.08 12.43
N ARG A 322 -9.40 13.07 11.54
CA ARG A 322 -9.03 13.24 10.12
C ARG A 322 -10.15 13.86 9.26
N CYS A 323 -11.40 13.50 9.50
CA CYS A 323 -12.55 14.00 8.74
C CYS A 323 -13.51 14.85 9.59
N SER A 324 -13.17 15.06 10.86
CA SER A 324 -13.99 15.76 11.86
C SER A 324 -15.37 15.14 12.11
N GLN A 325 -15.64 13.92 11.62
CA GLN A 325 -16.88 13.23 11.93
C GLN A 325 -16.90 12.85 13.42
N THR A 326 -17.93 13.33 14.12
CA THR A 326 -18.15 13.04 15.54
C THR A 326 -19.21 11.95 15.72
N CYS A 327 -19.31 11.44 16.94
CA CYS A 327 -20.38 10.53 17.36
C CYS A 327 -20.39 9.19 16.61
N LEU A 328 -19.23 8.56 16.44
CA LEU A 328 -19.10 7.22 15.86
C LEU A 328 -19.27 6.17 16.97
N PRO A 329 -20.37 5.41 17.04
CA PRO A 329 -20.53 4.36 18.03
C PRO A 329 -19.72 3.12 17.68
N PHE A 330 -19.43 2.27 18.66
CA PHE A 330 -18.94 0.91 18.41
C PHE A 330 -20.10 -0.02 18.00
N PRO A 331 -19.92 -0.96 17.05
CA PRO A 331 -18.72 -1.22 16.24
C PRO A 331 -18.62 -0.35 14.97
N ALA A 332 -19.59 0.52 14.69
CA ALA A 332 -19.62 1.32 13.44
C ALA A 332 -18.34 2.14 13.19
N VAL A 333 -17.65 2.58 14.25
CA VAL A 333 -16.33 3.23 14.17
C VAL A 333 -15.30 2.41 13.38
N LEU A 334 -15.40 1.07 13.37
CA LEU A 334 -14.47 0.16 12.67
C LEU A 334 -14.63 0.18 11.14
N THR A 335 -15.84 0.49 10.68
CA THR A 335 -16.17 0.62 9.24
C THR A 335 -15.87 2.03 8.70
N HIS A 336 -15.54 2.98 9.58
CA HIS A 336 -15.30 4.36 9.19
C HIS A 336 -14.05 4.46 8.29
N LYS A 337 -14.19 5.04 7.09
CA LYS A 337 -13.13 5.11 6.06
C LYS A 337 -11.77 5.61 6.55
N CYS A 338 -11.71 6.54 7.50
CA CYS A 338 -10.43 7.03 8.03
C CYS A 338 -9.71 6.06 8.98
N GLN A 339 -10.38 4.99 9.42
CA GLN A 339 -9.77 3.84 10.09
C GLN A 339 -9.12 2.86 9.10
N ARG A 340 -9.24 3.16 7.82
CA ARG A 340 -8.71 2.37 6.72
C ARG A 340 -7.78 3.27 5.90
N PRO A 341 -6.62 3.65 6.45
CA PRO A 341 -5.78 4.68 5.85
C PRO A 341 -5.27 4.24 4.48
N GLU A 342 -5.36 5.12 3.49
CA GLU A 342 -4.82 4.89 2.14
C GLU A 342 -3.28 4.76 2.12
N PHE A 343 -2.62 5.31 3.14
CA PHE A 343 -1.16 5.32 3.30
C PHE A 343 -0.82 5.00 4.74
N VAL A 344 0.17 4.13 4.95
CA VAL A 344 0.67 3.80 6.29
C VAL A 344 2.05 4.41 6.52
N GLU A 345 2.42 4.58 7.78
CA GLU A 345 3.72 5.10 8.23
C GLU A 345 4.90 4.22 7.78
N TRP A 346 6.11 4.80 7.77
CA TRP A 346 7.30 4.27 7.13
C TRP A 346 8.03 3.11 7.83
N ASP A 347 7.37 2.30 8.65
CA ASP A 347 8.02 1.22 9.42
C ASP A 347 7.28 -0.12 9.35
N GLN A 348 6.63 -0.39 8.22
CA GLN A 348 5.92 -1.64 8.00
C GLN A 348 6.84 -2.77 7.55
N ASP A 349 6.53 -3.99 7.99
CA ASP A 349 7.15 -5.19 7.43
C ASP A 349 6.79 -5.35 5.94
N ALA A 350 7.56 -6.18 5.23
CA ALA A 350 7.39 -6.38 3.80
C ALA A 350 6.01 -6.95 3.42
N TRP A 351 5.36 -7.72 4.30
CA TRP A 351 4.04 -8.28 4.05
C TRP A 351 2.95 -7.21 4.19
N GLU A 352 2.99 -6.43 5.26
CA GLU A 352 2.09 -5.29 5.44
C GLU A 352 2.19 -4.34 4.25
N ASP A 353 3.40 -3.91 3.85
CA ASP A 353 3.59 -3.02 2.67
C ASP A 353 2.95 -3.61 1.40
N ILE A 354 3.03 -4.93 1.19
CA ILE A 354 2.39 -5.59 0.05
C ILE A 354 0.86 -5.57 0.15
N VAL A 355 0.29 -5.92 1.31
CA VAL A 355 -1.17 -5.89 1.55
C VAL A 355 -1.70 -4.49 1.28
N TRP A 356 -1.06 -3.46 1.85
CA TRP A 356 -1.46 -2.07 1.68
C TRP A 356 -1.38 -1.58 0.23
N ARG A 357 -0.27 -1.85 -0.47
CA ARG A 357 -0.13 -1.47 -1.88
C ARG A 357 -1.15 -2.13 -2.79
N ARG A 358 -1.46 -3.42 -2.56
CA ARG A 358 -2.45 -4.14 -3.37
C ARG A 358 -3.88 -3.67 -3.08
N ASN A 359 -4.19 -3.30 -1.83
CA ASN A 359 -5.50 -2.75 -1.48
C ASN A 359 -5.75 -1.36 -2.10
N GLY A 360 -4.73 -0.49 -2.12
CA GLY A 360 -4.82 0.81 -2.78
C GLY A 360 -5.11 0.73 -4.28
N LEU A 361 -4.75 -0.39 -4.93
CA LEU A 361 -5.06 -0.66 -6.33
C LEU A 361 -6.51 -1.14 -6.54
N ARG A 362 -7.10 -1.87 -5.59
CA ARG A 362 -8.51 -2.33 -5.65
C ARG A 362 -9.52 -1.27 -5.21
N GLY A 363 -9.14 -0.33 -4.35
CA GLY A 363 -10.01 0.77 -3.92
C GLY A 363 -10.54 1.65 -5.06
N ARG A 364 -9.89 1.66 -6.23
CA ARG A 364 -10.38 2.37 -7.44
C ARG A 364 -11.50 1.65 -8.20
N LEU A 365 -11.79 0.39 -7.86
CA LEU A 365 -12.86 -0.42 -8.45
C LEU A 365 -14.10 -0.53 -7.54
N GLY A 366 -14.21 0.30 -6.50
CA GLY A 366 -15.45 0.48 -5.74
C GLY A 366 -15.60 -0.36 -4.47
N ASN A 367 -14.60 -1.14 -4.06
CA ASN A 367 -14.59 -1.81 -2.76
C ASN A 367 -13.31 -1.49 -1.98
N PRO A 368 -13.36 -0.70 -0.89
CA PRO A 368 -12.21 -0.47 -0.03
C PRO A 368 -11.99 -1.69 0.88
N ASP A 369 -11.39 -2.75 0.35
CA ASP A 369 -10.82 -3.87 1.13
C ASP A 369 -9.54 -3.42 1.84
N ILE A 370 -9.55 -2.28 2.51
CA ILE A 370 -8.40 -1.78 3.25
C ILE A 370 -8.48 -2.33 4.66
N GLY A 371 -7.42 -2.96 5.17
CA GLY A 371 -7.41 -3.56 6.51
C GLY A 371 -7.58 -2.52 7.62
N PHE A 372 -8.02 -2.95 8.79
CA PHE A 372 -8.21 -2.10 9.95
C PHE A 372 -6.83 -1.82 10.54
N ALA A 373 -6.24 -0.70 10.15
CA ALA A 373 -5.23 -0.08 10.97
C ALA A 373 -5.99 0.81 11.94
N VAL A 374 -5.91 0.53 13.25
CA VAL A 374 -6.33 1.52 14.26
C VAL A 374 -5.58 2.79 13.91
N SER A 375 -6.30 3.71 13.28
CA SER A 375 -5.73 4.97 12.86
C SER A 375 -5.62 5.80 14.13
N LEU A 376 -4.47 6.42 14.34
CA LEU A 376 -4.25 7.42 15.39
C LEU A 376 -5.24 8.61 15.29
N ALA A 377 -6.10 8.63 14.26
CA ALA A 377 -7.13 9.61 14.07
C ALA A 377 -8.40 9.41 14.90
N LEU A 378 -8.49 8.42 15.80
CA LEU A 378 -9.64 8.34 16.73
C LEU A 378 -9.35 9.05 18.04
N ARG A 379 -10.31 9.87 18.46
CA ARG A 379 -10.38 10.44 19.80
C ARG A 379 -11.67 9.94 20.47
N PRO A 380 -11.60 9.30 21.63
CA PRO A 380 -12.77 9.09 22.48
C PRO A 380 -13.49 10.43 22.70
N CYS A 381 -14.79 10.47 22.45
CA CYS A 381 -15.59 11.60 22.91
C CYS A 381 -15.49 11.65 24.43
N GLU A 382 -15.29 12.84 24.98
CA GLU A 382 -15.46 13.04 26.41
C GLU A 382 -16.90 12.72 26.80
N TYR A 383 -17.08 12.41 28.09
CA TYR A 383 -18.36 12.07 28.68
C TYR A 383 -19.47 13.00 28.15
N SER A 384 -20.31 12.47 27.24
CA SER A 384 -21.30 13.26 26.54
C SER A 384 -22.56 13.28 27.38
N GLU A 385 -22.73 14.33 28.20
CA GLU A 385 -24.00 14.57 28.90
C GLU A 385 -25.21 14.52 27.95
N PRO A 386 -25.14 15.02 26.69
CA PRO A 386 -26.17 14.78 25.67
C PRO A 386 -26.53 13.30 25.46
N ALA A 387 -25.54 12.41 25.34
CA ALA A 387 -25.79 10.97 25.19
C ALA A 387 -26.44 10.37 26.45
N HIS A 388 -26.02 10.82 27.63
CA HIS A 388 -26.55 10.36 28.91
C HIS A 388 -28.01 10.73 29.09
N GLN A 389 -28.40 11.94 28.69
CA GLN A 389 -29.78 12.40 28.73
C GLN A 389 -30.71 11.49 27.91
N ILE A 390 -30.29 11.09 26.71
CA ILE A 390 -31.06 10.19 25.85
C ILE A 390 -31.22 8.80 26.49
N VAL A 391 -30.14 8.23 27.04
CA VAL A 391 -30.21 6.93 27.72
C VAL A 391 -31.11 6.98 28.97
N ARG A 392 -31.04 8.06 29.75
CA ARG A 392 -31.96 8.30 30.89
C ARG A 392 -33.41 8.46 30.44
N LEU A 393 -33.65 9.13 29.32
CA LEU A 393 -34.99 9.28 28.73
C LEU A 393 -35.60 7.92 28.34
N CYS A 394 -34.76 6.95 27.95
CA CYS A 394 -35.17 5.57 27.70
C CYS A 394 -35.34 4.75 28.99
N GLY A 395 -35.22 5.35 30.18
CA GLY A 395 -35.37 4.69 31.47
C GLY A 395 -34.14 3.89 31.93
N MET A 396 -33.00 4.05 31.26
CA MET A 396 -31.78 3.27 31.53
C MET A 396 -30.72 4.10 32.27
N ASN A 397 -29.83 3.42 33.00
CA ASN A 397 -28.70 4.09 33.66
C ASN A 397 -27.51 4.23 32.68
N PRO A 398 -27.13 5.45 32.28
CA PRO A 398 -26.10 5.66 31.24
C PRO A 398 -24.68 5.22 31.64
N LEU A 399 -24.44 4.93 32.93
CA LEU A 399 -23.14 4.45 33.41
C LEU A 399 -22.94 2.96 33.25
N VAL A 400 -24.01 2.20 33.03
CA VAL A 400 -23.97 0.73 32.95
C VAL A 400 -24.72 0.18 31.75
N ALA A 401 -25.66 0.95 31.20
CA ALA A 401 -26.47 0.54 30.06
C ALA A 401 -25.58 0.29 28.84
N THR A 402 -25.62 -0.95 28.38
CA THR A 402 -24.90 -1.38 27.18
C THR A 402 -25.67 -1.04 25.92
N ALA A 403 -24.98 -0.95 24.79
CA ALA A 403 -25.58 -0.77 23.50
C ALA A 403 -26.52 -1.93 23.14
N GLY A 404 -26.19 -3.17 23.56
CA GLY A 404 -27.03 -4.35 23.34
C GLY A 404 -28.35 -4.31 24.13
N GLU A 405 -28.31 -3.85 25.39
CA GLU A 405 -29.53 -3.63 26.18
C GLU A 405 -30.42 -2.55 25.53
N MET A 406 -29.82 -1.43 25.10
CA MET A 406 -30.55 -0.36 24.43
C MET A 406 -31.14 -0.80 23.08
N ASP A 407 -30.46 -1.68 22.35
CA ASP A 407 -30.99 -2.29 21.12
C ASP A 407 -32.17 -3.20 21.38
N THR A 408 -32.12 -3.97 22.47
CA THR A 408 -33.20 -4.88 22.87
C THR A 408 -34.47 -4.12 23.26
N LEU A 409 -34.34 -2.91 23.82
CA LEU A 409 -35.50 -2.06 24.13
C LEU A 409 -36.25 -1.57 22.88
N ASP A 410 -35.59 -1.49 21.72
CA ASP A 410 -36.10 -0.95 20.44
C ASP A 410 -36.89 0.37 20.61
N VAL A 411 -36.49 1.21 21.56
CA VAL A 411 -37.14 2.49 21.82
C VAL A 411 -36.91 3.43 20.65
N ARG A 412 -38.01 4.03 20.18
CA ARG A 412 -37.98 5.13 19.21
C ARG A 412 -38.19 6.44 19.92
N LEU A 413 -37.39 7.42 19.55
CA LEU A 413 -37.40 8.76 20.12
C LEU A 413 -37.87 9.75 19.07
N VAL A 414 -38.64 10.74 19.53
CA VAL A 414 -39.22 11.78 18.71
C VAL A 414 -38.59 13.10 19.05
N GLN A 415 -38.24 13.84 18.00
CA GLN A 415 -37.76 15.19 18.07
C GLN A 415 -38.38 16.03 16.96
N GLY A 416 -39.30 16.92 17.31
CA GLY A 416 -40.18 17.55 16.32
C GLY A 416 -41.01 16.49 15.59
N ASP A 417 -40.91 16.45 14.27
CA ASP A 417 -41.60 15.46 13.43
C ASP A 417 -40.72 14.22 13.09
N ALA A 418 -39.45 14.22 13.52
CA ALA A 418 -38.52 13.14 13.23
C ALA A 418 -38.64 12.04 14.29
N ILE A 419 -38.83 10.80 13.83
CA ILE A 419 -38.78 9.60 14.67
C ILE A 419 -37.51 8.82 14.32
N MET A 420 -36.71 8.49 15.33
CA MET A 420 -35.39 7.89 15.12
C MET A 420 -35.06 6.83 16.17
N THR A 421 -34.05 6.00 15.87
CA THR A 421 -33.49 5.04 16.84
C THR A 421 -32.75 5.77 17.97
N TRP A 422 -32.53 5.10 19.10
CA TRP A 422 -31.76 5.68 20.20
C TRP A 422 -30.33 6.11 19.79
N ARG A 423 -29.65 5.36 18.90
CA ARG A 423 -28.32 5.74 18.38
C ARG A 423 -28.38 7.03 17.57
N ALA A 424 -29.37 7.16 16.68
CA ALA A 424 -29.57 8.37 15.90
C ALA A 424 -29.90 9.57 16.79
N ALA A 425 -30.73 9.37 17.82
CA ALA A 425 -31.05 10.39 18.81
C ALA A 425 -29.82 10.85 19.59
N ILE A 426 -28.95 9.93 20.01
CA ILE A 426 -27.68 10.30 20.65
C ILE A 426 -26.80 11.14 19.72
N ILE A 427 -26.68 10.75 18.45
CA ILE A 427 -25.89 11.50 17.46
C ILE A 427 -26.48 12.90 17.26
N GLU A 428 -27.79 13.00 17.08
CA GLU A 428 -28.52 14.25 16.88
C GLU A 428 -28.39 15.17 18.10
N GLN A 429 -28.64 14.64 19.29
CA GLN A 429 -28.56 15.36 20.56
C GLN A 429 -27.12 15.79 20.87
N THR A 430 -26.11 14.98 20.54
CA THR A 430 -24.70 15.36 20.73
C THR A 430 -24.26 16.45 19.75
N LYS A 431 -24.79 16.47 18.52
CA LYS A 431 -24.45 17.47 17.51
C LYS A 431 -25.10 18.83 17.76
N HIS A 432 -26.36 18.82 18.17
CA HIS A 432 -27.20 20.02 18.21
C HIS A 432 -27.57 20.49 19.61
N ASN A 433 -27.39 19.63 20.63
CA ASN A 433 -27.67 19.93 22.03
C ASN A 433 -29.08 20.50 22.23
N HIS A 434 -30.08 19.82 21.67
CA HIS A 434 -31.47 20.24 21.77
C HIS A 434 -31.95 20.22 23.23
N PRO A 435 -32.91 21.08 23.62
CA PRO A 435 -33.49 21.02 24.96
C PRO A 435 -34.06 19.63 25.25
N LEU A 436 -33.77 19.03 26.41
CA LEU A 436 -34.27 17.69 26.72
C LEU A 436 -35.81 17.62 26.69
N SER A 437 -36.50 18.72 26.98
CA SER A 437 -37.96 18.83 26.89
C SER A 437 -38.53 18.72 25.48
N SER A 438 -37.71 18.87 24.42
CA SER A 438 -38.14 18.64 23.04
C SER A 438 -38.07 17.17 22.63
N TRP A 439 -37.48 16.32 23.47
CA TRP A 439 -37.41 14.88 23.25
C TRP A 439 -38.52 14.16 23.99
N ARG A 440 -39.06 13.11 23.37
CA ARG A 440 -39.95 12.16 24.03
C ARG A 440 -39.82 10.78 23.40
N VAL A 441 -40.29 9.76 24.11
CA VAL A 441 -40.48 8.44 23.55
C VAL A 441 -41.68 8.47 22.60
N ALA A 442 -41.54 7.80 21.44
CA ALA A 442 -42.61 7.67 20.47
C ALA A 442 -43.80 6.92 21.09
N ASP A 443 -45.01 7.38 20.81
CA ASP A 443 -46.21 6.68 21.22
C ASP A 443 -46.54 5.50 20.28
N HIS A 444 -47.54 4.70 20.67
CA HIS A 444 -47.96 3.56 19.87
C HIS A 444 -48.49 3.93 18.48
N GLU A 445 -49.09 5.11 18.31
CA GLU A 445 -49.64 5.54 17.02
C GLU A 445 -48.52 5.94 16.04
N GLU A 446 -47.48 6.60 16.53
CA GLU A 446 -46.25 6.92 15.82
C GLU A 446 -45.51 5.69 15.34
N LEU A 447 -45.35 4.69 16.22
CA LEU A 447 -44.75 3.41 15.86
C LEU A 447 -45.58 2.70 14.79
N ALA A 448 -46.91 2.69 14.90
CA ALA A 448 -47.79 2.09 13.90
C ALA A 448 -47.67 2.78 12.53
N ARG A 449 -47.47 4.11 12.50
CA ARG A 449 -47.22 4.86 11.25
C ARG A 449 -45.92 4.43 10.57
N ILE A 450 -44.86 4.17 11.32
CA ILE A 450 -43.57 3.71 10.77
C ILE A 450 -43.73 2.33 10.13
N VAL A 451 -44.37 1.39 10.83
CA VAL A 451 -44.58 0.02 10.31
C VAL A 451 -45.34 0.06 8.98
N LYS A 452 -46.42 0.85 8.92
CA LYS A 452 -47.22 1.01 7.70
C LYS A 452 -46.44 1.67 6.56
N GLY A 453 -45.57 2.64 6.88
CA GLY A 453 -44.70 3.30 5.90
C GLY A 453 -43.64 2.36 5.31
N CYS A 454 -43.04 1.51 6.14
CA CYS A 454 -42.02 0.54 5.71
C CYS A 454 -42.60 -0.59 4.85
N GLU A 455 -43.82 -1.05 5.14
CA GLU A 455 -44.52 -2.05 4.31
C GLU A 455 -44.80 -1.53 2.90
N GLY A 456 -45.17 -0.25 2.77
CA GLY A 456 -45.37 0.40 1.47
C GLY A 456 -44.08 0.59 0.67
N ALA A 457 -42.97 0.94 1.34
CA ALA A 457 -41.68 1.14 0.67
C ALA A 457 -41.05 -0.18 0.17
N ASN A 458 -41.22 -1.29 0.90
CA ASN A 458 -40.69 -2.59 0.49
C ASN A 458 -41.44 -3.20 -0.71
N HIS A 459 -42.68 -2.79 -0.98
CA HIS A 459 -43.39 -3.18 -2.21
C HIS A 459 -42.89 -2.40 -3.45
N ALA A 460 -42.38 -1.18 -3.28
CA ALA A 460 -41.89 -0.36 -4.40
C ALA A 460 -40.48 -0.75 -4.89
N VAL A 461 -39.74 -1.56 -4.12
CA VAL A 461 -38.37 -2.04 -4.47
C VAL A 461 -38.40 -3.48 -5.01
N ARG A 462 -39.57 -4.12 -5.08
CA ARG A 462 -39.81 -5.39 -5.79
C ARG A 462 -40.66 -5.16 -7.04
N VAL A 463 -40.13 -4.45 -8.04
CA VAL A 463 -40.64 -4.46 -9.43
C VAL A 463 -39.44 -4.56 -10.37
#